data_AF-A0A8H5HZ03-F1
#
_entry.id   AF-A0A8H5HZ03-F1
#
_cell.length_a   1.000
_cell.length_b   1.000
_cell.length_c   1.000
_cell.angle_alpha   90.00
_cell.angle_beta   90.00
_cell.angle_gamma   90.00
#
_symmetry.space_group_name_H-M   'P 1'
#
loop_
_entity.id
_entity.type
_entity.pdbx_description
1 polymer ?
#
loop_
_entity_poly.entity_id
_entity_poly.type
_entity_poly.pdbx_seq_one_letter_code
_entity_poly.pdbx_strand_id
1 'polypeptide(L)'
;MDPLPEYVPPPTTTEECEQSSSKYLSSLSPDLRISFNYSVDWAPLAIIDFAKADTLEGRRALAKEVVEAMNLESSFYIINHGMPVEENWRMFSLTNMTFDNVDSEEKKKYTQPTPETYQGYKPRSTWKIKDGVTDEIEQYNMNRHVKKYGHSWILARAKN
;
A
#
# COMPACT_ATOMS: atom_id res chain seq x y z
N MET A 1 -29.51 -2.16 1.01
CA MET A 1 -28.04 -2.03 0.93
C MET A 1 -27.58 -1.81 2.34
N ASP A 2 -26.68 -2.67 2.82
CA ASP A 2 -26.06 -2.44 4.13
C ASP A 2 -25.19 -1.18 4.06
N PRO A 3 -25.15 -0.39 5.13
CA PRO A 3 -24.29 0.79 5.18
C PRO A 3 -22.83 0.36 4.97
N LEU A 4 -22.07 1.19 4.24
CA LEU A 4 -20.64 0.97 4.12
C LEU A 4 -20.02 0.88 5.52
N PRO A 5 -19.10 -0.08 5.76
CA PRO A 5 -18.39 -0.12 7.04
C PRO A 5 -17.71 1.23 7.28
N GLU A 6 -17.87 1.73 8.50
CA GLU A 6 -17.29 3.01 8.91
C GLU A 6 -15.77 2.94 8.78
N TYR A 7 -15.19 3.88 8.05
CA TYR A 7 -13.75 3.95 7.84
C TYR A 7 -13.05 4.29 9.15
N VAL A 8 -12.12 3.42 9.57
CA VAL A 8 -11.24 3.68 10.71
C VAL A 8 -9.89 4.14 10.16
N PRO A 9 -9.48 5.41 10.36
CA PRO A 9 -8.18 5.88 9.89
C PRO A 9 -7.05 5.10 10.56
N PRO A 10 -5.96 4.80 9.85
CA PRO A 10 -4.81 4.17 10.45
C PRO A 10 -4.19 5.12 11.49
N PRO A 11 -3.62 4.56 12.56
CA PRO A 11 -2.96 5.33 13.60
C PRO A 11 -1.82 6.17 13.03
N THR A 12 -1.75 7.44 13.43
CA THR A 12 -0.77 8.44 12.97
C THR A 12 0.39 8.61 13.94
N THR A 13 0.23 8.12 15.17
CA THR A 13 1.28 8.11 16.20
C THR A 13 1.59 6.70 16.66
N THR A 14 2.76 6.51 17.28
CA THR A 14 3.14 5.24 17.90
C THR A 14 2.12 4.82 18.97
N GLU A 15 1.65 5.76 19.79
CA GLU A 15 0.63 5.51 20.82
C GLU A 15 -0.71 5.05 20.21
N GLU A 16 -1.16 5.69 19.13
CA GLU A 16 -2.38 5.26 18.42
C GLU A 16 -2.20 3.86 17.82
N CYS A 17 -0.99 3.52 17.36
CA CYS A 17 -0.67 2.23 16.76
C CYS A 17 -0.68 1.11 17.81
N GLU A 18 -0.11 1.39 18.98
CA GLU A 18 -0.15 0.50 20.13
C GLU A 18 -1.58 0.31 20.65
N GLN A 19 -2.38 1.39 20.74
CA GLN A 19 -3.79 1.28 21.14
C GLN A 19 -4.65 0.49 20.14
N SER A 20 -4.46 0.74 18.84
CA SER A 20 -5.16 0.00 17.77
C SER A 20 -4.81 -1.49 17.82
N SER A 21 -3.51 -1.80 17.94
CA SER A 21 -2.99 -3.16 18.06
C SER A 21 -3.52 -3.84 19.33
N SER A 22 -3.52 -3.15 20.46
CA SER A 22 -4.05 -3.67 21.73
C SER A 22 -5.56 -3.95 21.65
N LYS A 23 -6.33 -3.09 20.98
CA LYS A 23 -7.77 -3.28 20.77
C LYS A 23 -8.03 -4.50 19.90
N TYR A 24 -7.29 -4.67 18.80
CA TYR A 24 -7.38 -5.83 17.92
C TYR A 24 -6.98 -7.13 18.65
N LEU A 25 -5.87 -7.13 19.38
CA LEU A 25 -5.44 -8.29 20.17
C LEU A 25 -6.47 -8.66 21.25
N SER A 26 -7.17 -7.67 21.81
CA SER A 26 -8.23 -7.92 22.79
C SER A 26 -9.51 -8.51 22.18
N SER A 27 -9.78 -8.31 20.89
CA SER A 27 -10.95 -8.88 20.21
C SER A 27 -10.73 -10.32 19.72
N LEU A 28 -9.47 -10.78 19.65
CA LEU A 28 -9.14 -12.17 19.34
C LEU A 28 -9.54 -13.10 20.49
N SER A 29 -9.91 -14.33 20.14
CA SER A 29 -10.17 -15.40 21.11
C SER A 29 -8.95 -15.61 22.01
N PRO A 30 -9.12 -16.01 23.29
CA PRO A 30 -8.00 -16.19 24.22
C PRO A 30 -6.87 -17.07 23.67
N ASP A 31 -7.23 -18.05 22.84
CA ASP A 31 -6.32 -19.02 22.24
C ASP A 31 -5.46 -18.41 21.11
N LEU A 32 -5.87 -17.27 20.55
CA LEU A 32 -5.12 -16.46 19.57
C LEU A 32 -4.40 -15.26 20.20
N ARG A 33 -4.56 -15.01 21.51
CA ARG A 33 -3.86 -13.94 22.22
C ARG A 33 -2.42 -14.34 22.49
N ILE A 34 -1.56 -14.19 21.49
CA ILE A 34 -0.12 -14.32 21.68
C ILE A 34 0.38 -13.02 22.32
N SER A 35 0.80 -13.08 23.58
CA SER A 35 1.47 -11.96 24.24
C SER A 35 2.89 -11.83 23.68
N PHE A 36 3.08 -10.95 22.70
CA PHE A 36 4.39 -10.59 22.19
C PHE A 36 5.02 -9.54 23.11
N ASN A 37 5.89 -9.96 24.02
CA ASN A 37 6.79 -9.03 24.72
C ASN A 37 8.18 -9.17 24.09
N TYR A 38 8.40 -8.46 22.97
CA TYR A 38 9.69 -8.44 22.29
C TYR A 38 10.22 -7.01 22.27
N SER A 39 11.43 -6.81 22.78
CA SER A 39 12.26 -5.67 22.36
C SER A 39 12.72 -5.96 20.93
N VAL A 40 11.98 -5.46 19.95
CA VAL A 40 12.28 -5.71 18.55
C VAL A 40 13.44 -4.81 18.14
N ASP A 41 14.52 -5.42 17.66
CA ASP A 41 15.63 -4.71 17.01
C ASP A 41 15.18 -4.32 15.61
N TRP A 42 14.78 -3.05 15.45
CA TRP A 42 14.30 -2.53 14.17
C TRP A 42 15.47 -2.28 13.23
N ALA A 43 15.28 -2.59 11.94
CA ALA A 43 16.26 -2.23 10.93
C ALA A 43 16.50 -0.70 10.94
N PRO A 44 17.76 -0.23 10.94
CA PRO A 44 18.09 1.19 11.06
C PRO A 44 17.93 1.91 9.71
N LEU A 45 16.72 1.88 9.15
CA LEU A 45 16.43 2.49 7.86
C LEU A 45 16.53 4.02 7.93
N ALA A 46 17.21 4.61 6.95
CA ALA A 46 17.35 6.06 6.86
C ALA A 46 15.98 6.75 6.65
N ILE A 47 15.86 7.98 7.16
CA ILE A 47 14.70 8.86 6.94
C ILE A 47 15.16 10.07 6.12
N ILE A 48 14.66 10.18 4.89
CA ILE A 48 14.96 11.26 3.96
C ILE A 48 13.85 12.32 4.06
N ASP A 49 14.21 13.52 4.51
CA ASP A 49 13.25 14.61 4.76
C ASP A 49 13.14 15.57 3.57
N PHE A 50 12.03 15.47 2.83
CA PHE A 50 11.80 16.30 1.64
C PHE A 50 11.49 17.75 1.95
N ALA A 51 11.23 18.14 3.21
CA ALA A 51 11.15 19.54 3.58
C ALA A 51 12.47 20.31 3.31
N LYS A 52 13.60 19.59 3.21
CA LYS A 52 14.90 20.17 2.86
C LYS A 52 15.10 20.35 1.35
N ALA A 53 14.17 19.92 0.50
CA ALA A 53 14.34 19.88 -0.95
C ALA A 53 14.06 21.20 -1.68
N ASP A 54 13.67 22.26 -0.98
CA ASP A 54 13.28 23.54 -1.60
C ASP A 54 14.45 24.27 -2.27
N THR A 55 15.67 24.10 -1.77
CA THR A 55 16.88 24.74 -2.30
C THR A 55 17.73 23.78 -3.15
N LEU A 56 18.58 24.32 -4.03
CA LEU A 56 19.50 23.51 -4.82
C LEU A 56 20.51 22.78 -3.92
N GLU A 57 21.02 23.47 -2.91
CA GLU A 57 21.94 22.96 -1.90
C GLU A 57 21.28 21.83 -1.10
N GLY A 58 20.03 22.03 -0.68
CA GLY A 58 19.24 21.02 0.02
C GLY A 58 19.01 19.77 -0.81
N ARG A 59 18.63 19.91 -2.10
CA ARG A 59 18.52 18.76 -3.02
C ARG A 59 19.85 18.03 -3.22
N ARG A 60 20.97 18.75 -3.30
CA ARG A 60 22.32 18.15 -3.39
C ARG A 60 22.68 17.37 -2.12
N ALA A 61 22.31 17.86 -0.95
CA ALA A 61 22.52 17.16 0.32
C ALA A 61 21.66 15.89 0.39
N LEU A 62 20.34 16.01 0.14
CA LEU A 62 19.42 14.87 0.11
C LEU A 62 19.83 13.79 -0.90
N ALA A 63 20.33 14.18 -2.07
CA ALA A 63 20.82 13.22 -3.07
C ALA A 63 21.99 12.36 -2.51
N LYS A 64 22.87 12.93 -1.68
CA LYS A 64 23.93 12.16 -1.02
C LYS A 64 23.36 11.21 0.03
N GLU A 65 22.42 11.68 0.85
CA GLU A 65 21.73 10.86 1.87
C GLU A 65 21.02 9.66 1.22
N VAL A 66 20.31 9.87 0.10
CA VAL A 66 19.66 8.79 -0.66
C VAL A 66 20.67 7.79 -1.22
N VAL A 67 21.77 8.27 -1.80
CA VAL A 67 22.82 7.38 -2.32
C VAL A 67 23.44 6.55 -1.21
N GLU A 68 23.70 7.16 -0.05
CA GLU A 68 24.24 6.46 1.12
C GLU A 68 23.24 5.41 1.65
N ALA A 69 21.97 5.78 1.83
CA ALA A 69 20.92 4.87 2.27
C ALA A 69 20.74 3.67 1.32
N MET A 70 20.78 3.89 0.01
CA MET A 70 20.72 2.82 -1.00
C MET A 70 21.93 1.88 -0.94
N ASN A 71 23.11 2.40 -0.62
CA ASN A 71 24.34 1.58 -0.50
C ASN A 71 24.39 0.77 0.79
N LEU A 72 23.80 1.27 1.87
CA LEU A 72 23.83 0.62 3.19
C LEU A 72 22.67 -0.35 3.39
N GLU A 73 21.44 0.14 3.24
CA GLU A 73 20.24 -0.59 3.66
C GLU A 73 19.31 -0.94 2.48
N SER A 74 19.63 -0.51 1.26
CA SER A 74 18.84 -0.68 0.01
C SER A 74 17.39 -0.15 0.06
N SER A 75 16.96 0.34 1.23
CA SER A 75 15.61 0.79 1.59
C SER A 75 15.72 1.97 2.55
N PHE A 76 14.76 2.89 2.47
CA PHE A 76 14.67 4.08 3.33
C PHE A 76 13.24 4.63 3.30
N TYR A 77 12.92 5.50 4.26
CA TYR A 77 11.66 6.23 4.30
C TYR A 77 11.82 7.64 3.74
N ILE A 78 10.76 8.17 3.14
CA ILE A 78 10.66 9.59 2.80
C ILE A 78 9.53 10.19 3.64
N ILE A 79 9.80 11.31 4.28
CA ILE A 79 8.80 12.13 4.98
C ILE A 79 8.67 13.50 4.30
N ASN A 80 7.59 14.23 4.61
CA ASN A 80 7.33 15.57 4.08
C ASN A 80 7.34 15.62 2.54
N HIS A 81 6.89 14.55 1.88
CA HIS A 81 6.81 14.44 0.42
C HIS A 81 5.68 15.26 -0.22
N GLY A 82 4.90 16.01 0.58
CA GLY A 82 3.88 16.95 0.11
C GLY A 82 2.53 16.33 -0.26
N MET A 83 2.32 15.02 -0.07
CA MET A 83 1.00 14.41 -0.23
C MET A 83 0.23 14.49 1.10
N PRO A 84 -0.96 15.10 1.13
CA PRO A 84 -1.80 15.14 2.32
C PRO A 84 -2.18 13.74 2.79
N VAL A 85 -2.33 13.58 4.10
CA VAL A 85 -2.71 12.30 4.72
C VAL A 85 -4.08 11.83 4.23
N GLU A 86 -5.01 12.77 4.03
CA GLU A 86 -6.36 12.51 3.54
C GLU A 86 -6.37 11.98 2.11
N GLU A 87 -5.44 12.46 1.27
CA GLU A 87 -5.29 11.96 -0.11
C GLU A 87 -4.72 10.55 -0.11
N ASN A 88 -3.73 10.28 0.74
CA ASN A 88 -3.19 8.94 0.94
C ASN A 88 -4.29 7.95 1.41
N TRP A 89 -5.11 8.35 2.38
CA TRP A 89 -6.23 7.55 2.86
C TRP A 89 -7.30 7.32 1.81
N ARG A 90 -7.62 8.34 1.00
CA ARG A 90 -8.55 8.19 -0.12
C ARG A 90 -8.05 7.14 -1.10
N MET A 91 -6.74 7.09 -1.39
CA MET A 91 -6.17 6.07 -2.26
C MET A 91 -6.42 4.66 -1.72
N PHE A 92 -6.13 4.40 -0.44
CA PHE A 92 -6.42 3.10 0.19
C PHE A 92 -7.92 2.75 0.16
N SER A 93 -8.80 3.71 0.47
CA SER A 93 -10.24 3.49 0.43
C SER A 93 -10.74 3.10 -0.96
N LEU A 94 -10.26 3.76 -2.01
CA LEU A 94 -10.59 3.43 -3.40
C LEU A 94 -10.06 2.03 -3.80
N THR A 95 -8.84 1.70 -3.36
CA THR A 95 -8.24 0.39 -3.60
C THR A 95 -9.02 -0.72 -2.90
N ASN A 96 -9.37 -0.57 -1.62
CA ASN A 96 -10.15 -1.55 -0.87
C ASN A 96 -11.53 -1.77 -1.51
N MET A 97 -12.23 -0.69 -1.88
CA MET A 97 -13.51 -0.80 -2.61
C MET A 97 -13.38 -1.61 -3.91
N THR A 98 -12.25 -1.50 -4.61
CA THR A 98 -12.02 -2.24 -5.86
C THR A 98 -11.89 -3.75 -5.63
N PHE A 99 -11.31 -4.17 -4.50
CA PHE A 99 -11.06 -5.59 -4.23
C PHE A 99 -12.15 -6.26 -3.39
N ASP A 100 -12.75 -5.51 -2.45
CA ASP A 100 -13.74 -6.00 -1.48
C ASP A 100 -15.18 -5.92 -2.02
N ASN A 101 -15.49 -4.91 -2.83
CA ASN A 101 -16.87 -4.64 -3.27
C ASN A 101 -17.13 -5.00 -4.75
N VAL A 102 -16.10 -5.31 -5.52
CA VAL A 102 -16.26 -5.80 -6.91
C VAL A 102 -16.18 -7.31 -6.92
N ASP A 103 -17.20 -7.96 -7.48
CA ASP A 103 -17.22 -9.40 -7.60
C ASP A 103 -16.09 -9.94 -8.49
N SER A 104 -15.71 -11.20 -8.28
CA SER A 104 -14.58 -11.80 -9.00
C SER A 104 -14.81 -11.90 -10.51
N GLU A 105 -16.05 -12.06 -10.95
CA GLU A 105 -16.39 -12.20 -12.38
C GLU A 105 -16.25 -10.87 -13.12
N GLU A 106 -16.64 -9.78 -12.48
CA GLU A 106 -16.44 -8.41 -12.95
C GLU A 106 -14.95 -8.07 -12.98
N LYS A 107 -14.19 -8.39 -11.92
CA LYS A 107 -12.73 -8.20 -11.90
C LYS A 107 -12.04 -8.94 -13.06
N LYS A 108 -12.45 -10.18 -13.33
CA LYS A 108 -11.88 -11.02 -14.41
C LYS A 108 -12.04 -10.40 -15.80
N LYS A 109 -13.08 -9.59 -16.07
CA LYS A 109 -13.25 -8.88 -17.35
C LYS A 109 -12.10 -7.94 -17.68
N TYR A 110 -11.36 -7.49 -16.66
CA TYR A 110 -10.22 -6.60 -16.78
C TYR A 110 -8.87 -7.32 -16.77
N THR A 111 -8.87 -8.65 -16.80
CA THR A 111 -7.64 -9.45 -16.94
C THR A 111 -7.08 -9.25 -18.34
N GLN A 112 -5.81 -8.87 -18.46
CA GLN A 112 -5.19 -8.73 -19.78
C GLN A 112 -4.81 -10.10 -20.35
N PRO A 113 -4.82 -10.26 -21.68
CA PRO A 113 -4.50 -11.53 -22.32
C PRO A 113 -3.05 -11.97 -22.11
N THR A 114 -2.14 -11.02 -21.92
CA THR A 114 -0.73 -11.32 -21.73
C THR A 114 -0.16 -10.67 -20.45
N PRO A 115 0.56 -11.45 -19.61
CA PRO A 115 1.18 -10.94 -18.39
C PRO A 115 2.19 -9.81 -18.64
N GLU A 116 2.81 -9.76 -19.83
CA GLU A 116 3.89 -8.80 -20.12
C GLU A 116 3.41 -7.34 -20.18
N THR A 117 2.11 -7.11 -20.33
CA THR A 117 1.56 -5.74 -20.39
C THR A 117 1.47 -5.07 -19.01
N TYR A 118 1.63 -5.84 -17.91
CA TYR A 118 1.50 -5.39 -16.53
C TYR A 118 0.34 -4.41 -16.33
N GLN A 119 -0.81 -4.71 -16.92
CA GLN A 119 -1.97 -3.83 -16.93
C GLN A 119 -3.23 -4.59 -16.57
N GLY A 120 -4.18 -3.91 -15.93
CA GLY A 120 -5.46 -4.50 -15.57
C GLY A 120 -5.36 -5.43 -14.37
N TYR A 121 -6.34 -6.33 -14.26
CA TYR A 121 -6.49 -7.23 -13.12
C TYR A 121 -5.58 -8.46 -13.23
N LYS A 122 -4.90 -8.81 -12.14
CA LYS A 122 -4.13 -10.03 -11.95
C LYS A 122 -4.69 -10.78 -10.73
N PRO A 123 -5.23 -12.00 -10.91
CA PRO A 123 -5.67 -12.81 -9.76
C PRO A 123 -4.49 -13.32 -8.93
N ARG A 124 -4.77 -13.74 -7.70
CA ARG A 124 -3.79 -14.46 -6.86
C ARG A 124 -3.31 -15.73 -7.55
N SER A 125 -2.14 -16.21 -7.16
CA SER A 125 -1.52 -17.41 -7.70
C SER A 125 -1.26 -17.38 -9.21
N THR A 126 -1.14 -16.19 -9.80
CA THR A 126 -0.84 -16.04 -11.23
C THR A 126 0.64 -16.27 -11.52
N TRP A 127 1.52 -15.71 -10.71
CA TRP A 127 2.96 -15.85 -10.88
C TRP A 127 3.45 -17.09 -10.13
N LYS A 128 4.10 -17.96 -10.90
CA LYS A 128 4.83 -19.10 -10.38
C LYS A 128 6.20 -18.62 -9.94
N ILE A 129 6.52 -18.83 -8.68
CA ILE A 129 7.81 -18.52 -8.09
C ILE A 129 8.70 -19.75 -8.32
N LYS A 130 9.26 -20.33 -7.26
CA LYS A 130 10.15 -21.50 -7.32
C LYS A 130 9.51 -22.64 -6.55
N ASP A 131 9.87 -23.87 -6.92
CA ASP A 131 9.53 -25.07 -6.17
C ASP A 131 8.00 -25.27 -5.98
N GLY A 132 7.22 -24.87 -6.98
CA GLY A 132 5.75 -25.01 -6.97
C GLY A 132 5.01 -23.93 -6.16
N VAL A 133 5.72 -22.99 -5.53
CA VAL A 133 5.11 -21.86 -4.82
C VAL A 133 4.57 -20.84 -5.81
N THR A 134 3.38 -20.33 -5.54
CA THR A 134 2.73 -19.25 -6.27
C THR A 134 2.62 -18.01 -5.40
N ASP A 135 2.48 -16.84 -6.02
CA ASP A 135 2.22 -15.61 -5.29
C ASP A 135 0.79 -15.59 -4.70
N GLU A 136 0.56 -14.90 -3.59
CA GLU A 136 -0.78 -14.66 -3.04
C GLU A 136 -1.24 -13.21 -3.21
N ILE A 137 -0.74 -12.55 -4.26
CA ILE A 137 -0.93 -11.13 -4.52
C ILE A 137 -2.05 -10.96 -5.55
N GLU A 138 -3.15 -10.37 -5.11
CA GLU A 138 -4.18 -9.83 -5.98
C GLU A 138 -3.79 -8.41 -6.38
N GLN A 139 -3.77 -8.11 -7.68
CA GLN A 139 -3.19 -6.85 -8.17
C GLN A 139 -4.06 -6.24 -9.27
N TYR A 140 -4.09 -4.91 -9.31
CA TYR A 140 -4.69 -4.17 -10.40
C TYR A 140 -3.76 -3.04 -10.82
N ASN A 141 -3.27 -3.10 -12.06
CA ASN A 141 -2.30 -2.13 -12.57
C ASN A 141 -2.94 -1.12 -13.53
N MET A 142 -2.64 0.15 -13.30
CA MET A 142 -3.05 1.26 -14.16
C MET A 142 -1.82 1.91 -14.80
N ASN A 143 -1.76 1.85 -16.13
CA ASN A 143 -0.74 2.56 -16.90
C ASN A 143 -1.11 4.05 -17.03
N ARG A 144 -0.11 4.89 -17.34
CA ARG A 144 -0.25 6.36 -17.51
C ARG A 144 -1.48 6.78 -18.33
N HIS A 145 -1.83 6.00 -19.36
CA HIS A 145 -3.00 6.25 -20.21
C HIS A 145 -4.28 5.56 -19.70
N VAL A 146 -4.79 6.05 -18.56
CA VAL A 146 -5.95 5.49 -17.83
C VAL A 146 -7.30 5.53 -18.56
N LYS A 147 -7.36 6.10 -19.77
CA LYS A 147 -8.58 6.12 -20.61
C LYS A 147 -8.51 5.16 -21.79
N LYS A 148 -7.33 4.58 -22.05
CA LYS A 148 -7.11 3.74 -23.23
C LYS A 148 -7.87 2.41 -23.15
N TYR A 149 -8.17 1.94 -21.94
CA TYR A 149 -8.86 0.69 -21.69
C TYR A 149 -10.01 0.91 -20.70
N GLY A 150 -11.02 0.05 -20.78
CA GLY A 150 -12.07 0.02 -19.78
C GLY A 150 -11.49 -0.34 -18.42
N HIS A 151 -11.97 0.32 -17.37
CA HIS A 151 -11.68 0.00 -15.98
C HIS A 151 -13.00 -0.24 -15.25
N SER A 152 -12.97 -0.96 -14.13
CA SER A 152 -14.17 -1.20 -13.31
C SER A 152 -14.93 0.10 -13.06
N TRP A 153 -16.26 0.03 -13.05
CA TRP A 153 -17.13 1.19 -12.87
C TRP A 153 -16.86 1.94 -11.56
N ILE A 154 -16.30 1.27 -10.54
CA ILE A 154 -15.83 1.90 -9.29
C ILE A 154 -14.66 2.85 -9.56
N LEU A 155 -13.70 2.45 -10.42
CA LEU A 155 -12.58 3.29 -10.85
C LEU A 155 -13.04 4.39 -11.83
N ALA A 156 -14.08 4.14 -12.62
CA ALA A 156 -14.65 5.14 -13.53
C ALA A 156 -15.39 6.26 -12.79
N ARG A 157 -15.96 5.99 -11.60
CA ARG A 157 -16.71 6.96 -10.79
C ARG A 157 -15.88 7.74 -9.77
N ALA A 158 -14.67 7.28 -9.42
CA ALA A 158 -13.75 8.02 -8.54
C ALA A 158 -13.30 9.40 -9.09
N LYS A 159 -13.74 9.75 -10.32
CA LYS A 159 -13.45 11.01 -11.03
C LYS A 159 -14.55 12.07 -10.97
N ASN A 160 -15.63 11.86 -10.21
CA ASN A 160 -16.63 12.90 -9.94
C ASN A 160 -16.64 13.29 -8.47
#